data_AF-A0A929KR59-F1
#
_entry.id   AF-A0A929KR59-F1
#
_cell.length_a   1.000
_cell.length_b   1.000
_cell.length_c   1.000
_cell.angle_alpha   90.00
_cell.angle_beta   90.00
_cell.angle_gamma   90.00
#
_symmetry.space_group_name_H-M   'P 1'
#
loop_
_entity.id
_entity.type
_entity.pdbx_description
1 polymer ?
#
loop_
_entity_poly.entity_id
_entity_poly.type
_entity_poly.pdbx_seq_one_letter_code
_entity_poly.pdbx_strand_id
1 'polypeptide(L)' 'MDLSRLLIRLAMWWRNPPSPKRMKLILAVVAICLVIVLIEHLFGRPEWMHVEKVPIRRF' A
#
# COMPACT_ATOMS: atom_id res chain seq x y z
N MET A 1 -23.71 -12.99 -2.65
CA MET A 1 -22.39 -12.42 -3.02
C MET A 1 -21.42 -12.86 -1.94
N ASP A 2 -20.91 -14.08 -2.06
CA ASP A 2 -20.31 -14.79 -0.93
C ASP A 2 -18.83 -14.46 -0.80
N LEU A 3 -18.47 -13.89 0.36
CA LEU A 3 -17.09 -13.57 0.78
C LEU A 3 -16.12 -14.75 0.57
N SER A 4 -16.64 -15.98 0.64
CA SER A 4 -15.92 -17.23 0.39
C SER A 4 -15.21 -17.25 -0.97
N ARG A 5 -15.79 -16.70 -2.04
CA ARG A 5 -15.13 -16.72 -3.37
C ARG A 5 -13.90 -15.82 -3.43
N LEU A 6 -13.92 -14.70 -2.72
CA LEU A 6 -12.78 -13.78 -2.63
C LEU A 6 -11.65 -14.42 -1.83
N LEU A 7 -11.97 -15.06 -0.71
CA LEU A 7 -10.99 -15.77 0.13
C LEU A 7 -10.29 -16.90 -0.63
N ILE A 8 -11.03 -17.70 -1.40
CA ILE A 8 -10.45 -18.79 -2.21
C ILE A 8 -9.56 -18.23 -3.32
N ARG A 9 -9.95 -17.12 -3.98
CA ARG A 9 -9.11 -16.45 -4.98
C ARG A 9 -7.80 -15.94 -4.39
N LEU A 10 -7.84 -15.33 -3.20
CA LEU A 10 -6.65 -14.87 -2.48
C LEU A 10 -5.73 -16.04 -2.08
N ALA A 11 -6.31 -17.13 -1.58
CA ALA A 11 -5.54 -18.34 -1.25
C ALA A 11 -4.89 -18.98 -2.49
N MET A 12 -5.57 -18.97 -3.65
CA MET A 12 -5.01 -19.44 -4.91
C MET A 12 -3.88 -18.53 -5.41
N TRP A 13 -3.99 -17.21 -5.23
CA TRP A 13 -2.90 -16.27 -5.53
C TRP A 13 -1.63 -16.56 -4.73
N TRP A 14 -1.77 -16.95 -3.46
CA TRP A 14 -0.63 -17.34 -2.64
C TRP A 14 0.06 -18.62 -3.14
N ARG A 15 -0.73 -19.61 -3.57
CA ARG A 15 -0.25 -20.90 -4.06
C ARG A 15 0.32 -20.85 -5.48
N ASN A 16 -0.26 -20.00 -6.34
CA ASN A 16 0.12 -19.89 -7.74
C ASN A 16 0.29 -18.40 -8.08
N PRO A 17 1.40 -17.78 -7.66
CA PRO A 17 1.57 -16.35 -7.76
C PRO A 17 1.55 -15.91 -9.22
N PRO A 18 0.80 -14.85 -9.55
CA PRO A 18 0.78 -14.30 -10.90
C PRO A 18 2.20 -13.86 -11.29
N SER A 19 2.70 -14.39 -12.41
CA SER A 19 4.02 -14.15 -13.03
C SER A 19 5.12 -13.59 -12.10
N PRO A 20 6.21 -14.34 -11.82
CA PRO A 20 7.25 -13.93 -10.88
C PRO A 20 7.89 -12.57 -11.20
N LYS A 21 7.84 -12.10 -12.46
CA LYS A 21 8.28 -10.76 -12.85
C LYS A 21 7.41 -9.65 -12.23
N ARG A 22 6.09 -9.81 -12.22
CA ARG A 22 5.15 -8.84 -11.62
C ARG A 22 5.27 -8.81 -10.11
N MET A 23 5.43 -9.98 -9.48
CA MET A 23 5.62 -10.06 -8.03
C MET A 23 6.87 -9.31 -7.57
N LYS A 24 8.00 -9.45 -8.30
CA LYS A 24 9.24 -8.72 -8.01
C LYS A 24 9.10 -7.21 -8.17
N LEU A 25 8.38 -6.74 -9.19
CA LEU A 25 8.10 -5.31 -9.37
C LEU A 25 7.31 -4.76 -8.18
N ILE A 26 6.24 -5.43 -7.78
CA ILE A 26 5.43 -5.00 -6.62
C ILE A 26 6.27 -4.99 -5.35
N LEU A 27 7.04 -6.06 -5.10
CA LEU A 27 7.90 -6.15 -3.92
C LEU A 27 8.93 -5.01 -3.87
N ALA A 28 9.55 -4.69 -5.02
CA ALA A 28 10.50 -3.59 -5.13
C ALA A 28 9.84 -2.22 -4.85
N VAL A 29 8.66 -1.97 -5.43
CA VAL A 29 7.91 -0.73 -5.19
C VAL A 29 7.51 -0.60 -3.72
N VAL A 30 7.00 -1.67 -3.11
CA VAL A 30 6.64 -1.70 -1.69
C VAL A 30 7.86 -1.44 -0.81
N ALA A 31 9.00 -2.07 -1.12
CA ALA A 31 10.25 -1.85 -0.39
C ALA A 31 10.70 -0.39 -0.47
N ILE A 32 10.61 0.25 -1.65
CA ILE A 32 10.93 1.67 -1.83
C ILE A 32 10.01 2.55 -0.96
N CYS A 33 8.69 2.32 -0.99
CA CYS A 33 7.75 3.06 -0.13
C CYS A 33 8.06 2.88 1.35
N LEU A 34 8.39 1.67 1.80
CA LEU A 34 8.75 1.41 3.19
C LEU A 34 10.02 2.14 3.61
N VAL A 35 11.03 2.21 2.75
CA VAL A 35 12.25 2.98 3.00
C VAL A 35 11.93 4.47 3.17
N ILE A 36 11.10 5.03 2.29
CA ILE A 36 10.69 6.45 2.38
C ILE A 36 9.99 6.71 3.72
N VAL A 37 9.00 5.88 4.08
CA VAL A 37 8.26 6.01 5.34
C VAL A 37 9.18 5.88 6.55
N LEU A 38 10.14 4.95 6.51
CA LEU A 38 11.08 4.76 7.60
C LEU A 38 11.97 5.99 7.79
N ILE A 39 12.42 6.60 6.68
CA ILE A 39 13.18 7.86 6.71
C ILE A 39 12.31 8.99 7.28
N GLU A 40 11.06 9.14 6.82
CA GLU A 40 10.13 10.14 7.35
C GLU A 40 9.83 9.97 8.85
N HIS A 41 9.76 8.72 9.31
CA HIS A 41 9.51 8.41 10.72
C HIS A 41 10.73 8.71 11.60
N LEU A 42 11.94 8.45 11.11
CA LEU A 42 13.19 8.62 11.87
C LEU A 42 13.71 10.06 11.87
N PHE A 43 13.62 10.78 10.74
CA PHE A 43 14.11 12.16 10.63
C PHE A 43 13.03 13.22 10.97
N GLY A 44 11.78 12.79 11.17
CA GLY A 44 10.65 13.69 11.29
C GLY A 44 10.14 14.14 9.92
N ARG A 45 8.85 14.50 9.88
CA ARG A 45 8.25 15.01 8.65
C ARG A 45 8.49 16.52 8.56
N PRO A 46 8.99 17.02 7.42
CA PRO A 46 9.18 18.45 7.24
C PRO A 46 7.84 19.19 7.12
N GLU A 47 7.85 20.46 7.50
CA GLU A 47 6.63 21.29 7.67
C GLU A 47 5.73 21.35 6.42
N TRP A 48 6.32 21.20 5.23
CA TRP A 48 5.61 21.22 3.95
C TRP A 48 4.79 19.95 3.66
N MET A 49 4.95 18.88 4.44
CA MET A 49 4.15 17.65 4.34
C MET A 49 2.85 17.70 5.15
N HIS A 50 2.58 18.81 5.87
CA HIS A 50 1.32 18.96 6.58
C HIS A 50 0.19 19.27 5.60
N VAL A 51 -0.77 18.35 5.50
CA VAL A 51 -2.01 18.59 4.76
C VAL A 51 -2.93 19.44 5.63
N GLU A 52 -3.31 20.61 5.13
CA GLU A 52 -4.31 21.46 5.78
C GLU A 52 -5.69 20.79 5.69
N LYS A 53 -6.33 20.57 6.84
CA LYS A 53 -7.67 20.00 6.90
C LYS A 53 -8.67 21.06 6.46
N VAL A 54 -9.05 21.05 5.19
CA VAL A 54 -10.12 21.90 4.69
C VAL A 54 -11.47 21.40 5.25
N PRO A 55 -12.24 22.22 5.98
CA PRO A 55 -13.55 21.82 6.44
C PRO A 55 -14.48 21.63 5.24
N ILE A 56 -14.93 20.40 5.03
CA ILE A 56 -15.94 20.09 4.01
C ILE A 56 -17.26 20.71 4.47
N ARG A 57 -17.66 21.82 3.85
CA ARG A 57 -18.96 22.44 4.08
C ARG A 57 -20.04 21.53 3.48
N ARG A 58 -20.60 20.64 4.31
CA ARG A 58 -21.84 19.93 3.99
C ARG A 58 -22.97 20.96 4.02
N PHE A 59 -23.52 21.25 2.84
CA PHE A 59 -24.79 21.96 2.68
C PHE A 59 -25.95 20.97 2.84
#